data_AF-A0A1U7V4R4-F1
#
_entry.id   AF-A0A1U7V4R4-F1
#
_cell.length_a   1.000
_cell.length_b   1.000
_cell.length_c   1.000
_cell.angle_alpha   90.00
_cell.angle_beta   90.00
_cell.angle_gamma   90.00
#
_symmetry.space_group_name_H-M   'P 1'
#
loop_
_entity.id
_entity.type
_entity.pdbx_description
1 polymer ?
#
loop_
_entity_poly.entity_id
_entity_poly.type
_entity_poly.pdbx_seq_one_letter_code
_entity_poly.pdbx_strand_id
1 'polypeptide(L)'
;MAKKMKEKFDKYWGDPEKMNKMIFISYVLDPRYKFDSVSFALAKMFEEKGPIIAKGVHTYMTSLFDEYVKSYSKDKVCRPSSCLSNSSLDTMETSNGSFGSFFEELKRHKAGIGGSDSKSELEKYLTEEVENEIADGNILLWWKVNSPRFPILAEMARDVLSIPISSVASECAFSTGGRILDSFRSSLTPKLVEVLLCLQDWLRSEPLPVSVEEDLDVLEQLEQDFANLGNEPCDDDM
;
A
#
# COMPACT_ATOMS: atom_id res chain seq x y z
N MET A 1 -15.39 -30.98 -6.65
CA MET A 1 -14.98 -29.57 -6.42
C MET A 1 -14.49 -29.35 -4.99
N ALA A 2 -15.29 -29.69 -3.97
CA ALA A 2 -14.93 -29.54 -2.56
C ALA A 2 -13.56 -30.14 -2.17
N LYS A 3 -13.23 -31.36 -2.63
CA LYS A 3 -11.93 -31.99 -2.35
C LYS A 3 -10.74 -31.13 -2.81
N LYS A 4 -10.78 -30.62 -4.05
CA LYS A 4 -9.73 -29.76 -4.61
C LYS A 4 -9.61 -28.42 -3.88
N MET A 5 -10.75 -27.86 -3.42
CA MET A 5 -10.75 -26.63 -2.63
C MET A 5 -10.15 -26.86 -1.24
N LYS A 6 -10.49 -27.99 -0.60
CA LYS A 6 -9.90 -28.39 0.68
C LYS A 6 -8.39 -28.61 0.57
N GLU A 7 -7.91 -29.29 -0.47
CA GLU A 7 -6.47 -29.48 -0.71
C GLU A 7 -5.71 -28.13 -0.84
N LYS A 8 -6.30 -27.14 -1.53
CA LYS A 8 -5.73 -25.78 -1.57
C LYS A 8 -5.77 -25.09 -0.21
N PHE A 9 -6.86 -25.21 0.53
CA PHE A 9 -6.96 -24.65 1.87
C PHE A 9 -5.89 -25.24 2.78
N ASP A 10 -5.81 -26.57 2.86
CA ASP A 10 -4.86 -27.28 3.74
C ASP A 10 -3.40 -26.95 3.38
N LYS A 11 -3.11 -26.70 2.09
CA LYS A 11 -1.78 -26.27 1.63
C LYS A 11 -1.32 -24.94 2.22
N TYR A 12 -2.21 -23.95 2.35
CA TYR A 12 -1.86 -22.59 2.82
C TYR A 12 -2.24 -22.32 4.28
N TRP A 13 -3.26 -23.01 4.78
CA TRP A 13 -3.93 -22.75 6.08
C TRP A 13 -4.05 -24.00 6.96
N GLY A 14 -3.70 -25.19 6.46
CA GLY A 14 -3.92 -26.44 7.18
C GLY A 14 -2.90 -26.71 8.29
N ASP A 15 -1.63 -26.42 8.03
CA ASP A 15 -0.56 -26.56 9.03
C ASP A 15 -0.20 -25.19 9.63
N PRO A 16 -0.56 -24.93 10.90
CA PRO A 16 -0.35 -23.64 11.55
C PRO A 16 1.12 -23.19 11.58
N GLU A 17 2.06 -24.14 11.57
CA GLU A 17 3.50 -23.85 11.57
C GLU A 17 4.01 -23.35 10.22
N LYS A 18 3.31 -23.71 9.13
CA LYS A 18 3.62 -23.32 7.74
C LYS A 18 2.86 -22.08 7.30
N MET A 19 1.92 -21.59 8.10
CA MET A 19 1.19 -20.36 7.80
C MET A 19 2.15 -19.17 7.68
N ASN A 20 1.83 -18.27 6.75
CA ASN A 20 2.61 -17.05 6.56
C ASN A 20 2.46 -16.14 7.79
N LYS A 21 3.57 -15.87 8.48
CA LYS A 21 3.60 -15.05 9.70
C LYS A 21 3.16 -13.60 9.46
N MET A 22 3.23 -13.11 8.22
CA MET A 22 2.74 -11.77 7.86
C MET A 22 1.27 -11.56 8.20
N ILE A 23 0.44 -12.61 8.17
CA ILE A 23 -0.98 -12.53 8.54
C ILE A 23 -1.15 -12.20 10.03
N PHE A 24 -0.25 -12.69 10.88
CA PHE A 24 -0.28 -12.38 12.30
C PHE A 24 0.38 -11.03 12.58
N ILE A 25 1.45 -10.68 11.85
CA ILE A 25 2.09 -9.37 11.97
C ILE A 25 1.13 -8.25 11.56
N SER A 26 0.37 -8.41 10.48
CA SER A 26 -0.65 -7.42 10.08
C SER A 26 -1.69 -7.21 11.18
N TYR A 27 -2.06 -8.27 11.92
CA TYR A 27 -2.94 -8.17 13.06
C TYR A 27 -2.28 -7.47 14.26
N VAL A 28 -0.99 -7.68 14.53
CA VAL A 28 -0.24 -6.94 15.57
C VAL A 28 -0.11 -5.45 15.21
N LEU A 29 -0.02 -5.13 13.92
CA LEU A 29 0.09 -3.75 13.41
C LEU A 29 -1.26 -3.02 13.33
N ASP A 30 -2.37 -3.70 13.62
CA ASP A 30 -3.64 -3.03 13.83
C ASP A 30 -3.63 -2.39 15.23
N PRO A 31 -3.78 -1.07 15.39
CA PRO A 31 -3.74 -0.42 16.70
C PRO A 31 -4.77 -0.94 17.71
N ARG A 32 -5.85 -1.58 17.24
CA ARG A 32 -6.89 -2.23 18.05
C ARG A 32 -6.45 -3.58 18.64
N TYR A 33 -5.36 -4.15 18.14
CA TYR A 33 -4.90 -5.47 18.54
C TYR A 33 -3.40 -5.43 18.80
N LYS A 34 -2.98 -5.92 19.96
CA LYS A 34 -1.56 -5.98 20.32
C LYS A 34 -1.12 -7.43 20.40
N PHE A 35 0.16 -7.61 20.69
CA PHE A 35 0.77 -8.94 20.75
C PHE A 35 0.05 -9.88 21.73
N ASP A 36 -0.51 -9.35 22.82
CA ASP A 36 -1.31 -10.09 23.79
C ASP A 36 -2.58 -10.68 23.15
N SER A 37 -3.28 -9.89 22.33
CA SER A 37 -4.47 -10.33 21.60
C SER A 37 -4.14 -11.45 20.62
N VAL A 38 -3.02 -11.34 19.91
CA VAL A 38 -2.55 -12.33 18.93
C VAL A 38 -2.15 -13.62 19.64
N SER A 39 -1.41 -13.51 20.74
CA SER A 39 -0.96 -14.65 21.54
C SER A 39 -2.14 -15.41 22.13
N PHE A 40 -3.14 -14.70 22.66
CA PHE A 40 -4.38 -15.28 23.15
C PHE A 40 -5.15 -15.99 22.03
N ALA A 41 -5.31 -15.33 20.86
CA ALA A 41 -6.02 -15.92 19.72
C ALA A 41 -5.33 -17.19 19.22
N LEU A 42 -4.00 -17.18 19.08
CA LEU A 42 -3.22 -18.33 18.65
C LEU A 42 -3.31 -19.50 19.64
N ALA A 43 -3.20 -19.23 20.95
CA ALA A 43 -3.37 -20.25 21.98
C ALA A 43 -4.76 -20.88 21.94
N LYS A 44 -5.80 -20.07 21.68
CA LYS A 44 -7.18 -20.56 21.59
C LYS A 44 -7.46 -21.35 20.32
N MET A 45 -6.87 -20.96 19.19
CA MET A 45 -7.12 -21.60 17.88
C MET A 45 -6.28 -22.86 17.65
N PHE A 46 -5.06 -22.91 18.18
CA PHE A 46 -4.08 -23.95 17.88
C PHE A 46 -3.56 -24.69 19.12
N GLU A 47 -4.18 -24.46 20.28
CA GLU A 47 -3.90 -25.15 21.55
C GLU A 47 -2.40 -25.17 21.87
N GLU A 48 -1.78 -26.36 21.97
CA GLU A 48 -0.36 -26.53 22.29
C GLU A 48 0.59 -25.86 21.29
N LYS A 49 0.19 -25.75 20.01
CA LYS A 49 1.00 -25.11 18.97
C LYS A 49 0.91 -23.58 19.01
N GLY A 50 -0.14 -23.04 19.60
CA GLY A 50 -0.40 -21.59 19.64
C GLY A 50 0.76 -20.77 20.21
N PRO A 51 1.28 -21.09 21.42
CA PRO A 51 2.42 -20.40 22.01
C PRO A 51 3.70 -20.48 21.17
N ILE A 52 3.94 -21.61 20.49
CA ILE A 52 5.10 -21.81 19.61
C ILE A 52 5.02 -20.86 18.41
N ILE A 53 3.84 -20.77 17.79
CA ILE A 53 3.59 -19.87 16.66
C ILE A 53 3.72 -18.42 17.11
N ALA A 54 3.12 -18.05 18.26
CA ALA A 54 3.22 -16.70 18.81
C ALA A 54 4.69 -16.29 18.98
N LYS A 55 5.51 -17.12 19.63
CA LYS A 55 6.96 -16.86 19.74
C LYS A 55 7.62 -16.69 18.38
N GLY A 56 7.27 -17.52 17.40
CA GLY A 56 7.77 -17.40 16.03
C GLY A 56 7.36 -16.08 15.35
N VAL A 57 6.13 -15.60 15.58
CA VAL A 57 5.65 -14.30 15.09
C VAL A 57 6.42 -13.16 15.76
N HIS A 58 6.64 -13.21 17.06
CA HIS A 58 7.44 -12.21 17.79
C HIS A 58 8.84 -12.09 17.19
N THR A 59 9.56 -13.21 17.10
CA THR A 59 10.93 -13.24 16.55
C THR A 59 10.96 -12.72 15.12
N TYR A 60 10.00 -13.11 14.29
CA TYR A 60 9.94 -12.67 12.89
C TYR A 60 9.64 -11.17 12.79
N MET A 61 8.72 -10.63 13.59
CA MET A 61 8.39 -9.21 13.62
C MET A 61 9.57 -8.36 14.09
N THR A 62 10.28 -8.78 15.15
CA THR A 62 11.48 -8.08 15.62
C THR A 62 12.56 -8.08 14.55
N SER A 63 12.84 -9.24 13.94
CA SER A 63 13.83 -9.34 12.85
C SER A 63 13.45 -8.49 11.64
N LEU A 64 12.16 -8.43 11.28
CA LEU A 64 11.67 -7.59 10.19
C LEU A 64 11.89 -6.11 10.51
N PHE A 65 11.50 -5.68 11.71
CA PHE A 65 11.70 -4.31 12.17
C PHE A 65 13.19 -3.92 12.16
N ASP A 66 14.08 -4.81 12.59
CA ASP A 66 15.53 -4.58 12.56
C ASP A 66 16.07 -4.33 11.13
N GLU A 67 15.52 -4.99 10.11
CA GLU A 67 15.87 -4.72 8.71
C GLU A 67 15.41 -3.31 8.25
N TYR A 68 14.23 -2.88 8.70
CA TYR A 68 13.77 -1.51 8.45
C TYR A 68 14.66 -0.48 9.17
N VAL A 69 15.08 -0.74 10.42
CA VAL A 69 16.02 0.13 11.16
C VAL A 69 17.35 0.28 10.42
N LYS A 70 17.90 -0.83 9.90
CA LYS A 70 19.14 -0.81 9.11
C LYS A 70 18.99 0.00 7.82
N SER A 71 17.87 -0.14 7.13
CA SER A 71 17.58 0.57 5.87
C SER A 71 17.38 2.07 6.10
N TYR A 72 16.58 2.43 7.11
CA TYR A 72 16.30 3.80 7.49
C TYR A 72 17.55 4.60 7.90
N SER A 73 18.54 3.92 8.50
CA SER A 73 19.82 4.54 8.87
C SER A 73 20.68 4.90 7.65
N LYS A 74 20.55 4.18 6.54
CA LYS A 74 21.26 4.48 5.28
C LYS A 74 20.65 5.68 4.56
N ASP A 75 19.32 5.79 4.58
CA ASP A 75 18.61 6.88 3.89
C ASP A 75 18.80 8.25 4.55
N LYS A 76 19.10 8.28 5.86
CA LYS A 76 19.46 9.53 6.55
C LYS A 76 20.79 10.14 6.07
N VAL A 77 21.68 9.36 5.47
CA VAL A 77 22.99 9.82 4.98
C VAL A 77 22.92 10.39 3.56
N CYS A 78 21.87 10.04 2.78
CA CYS A 78 21.75 10.40 1.36
C CYS A 78 20.59 11.34 1.03
N ARG A 79 20.04 12.08 2.01
CA ARG A 79 19.02 13.11 1.72
C ARG A 79 19.68 14.49 1.69
N PRO A 80 20.16 15.01 0.54
CA PRO A 80 20.49 16.41 0.44
C PRO A 80 19.20 17.21 0.63
N SER A 81 19.17 18.01 1.68
CA SER A 81 18.17 19.03 1.92
C SER A 81 18.33 20.16 0.90
N SER A 82 17.75 20.01 -0.29
CA SER A 82 17.24 21.11 -1.14
C SER A 82 16.81 20.59 -2.51
N CYS A 83 15.51 20.58 -2.79
CA CYS A 83 15.00 20.76 -4.15
C CYS A 83 13.96 21.88 -4.13
N LEU A 84 14.37 23.06 -4.59
CA LEU A 84 13.48 24.11 -5.07
C LEU A 84 14.10 24.67 -6.34
N SER A 85 13.60 24.21 -7.47
CA SER A 85 13.66 24.95 -8.74
C SER A 85 12.23 25.02 -9.25
N ASN A 86 11.67 26.22 -9.21
CA ASN A 86 10.37 26.56 -9.76
C ASN A 86 10.35 26.33 -11.27
N SER A 87 9.28 25.71 -11.76
CA SER A 87 8.71 26.08 -13.06
C SER A 87 7.19 26.06 -12.93
N SER A 88 6.62 27.24 -13.16
CA SER A 88 5.23 27.64 -13.07
C SER A 88 4.41 27.19 -14.29
N LEU A 89 3.22 26.61 -14.06
CA LEU A 89 1.99 26.99 -14.77
C LEU A 89 0.76 26.46 -13.99
N ASP A 90 -0.28 27.29 -13.93
CA ASP A 90 -1.37 27.31 -12.96
C ASP A 90 -2.54 26.32 -13.17
N THR A 91 -3.30 26.16 -12.07
CA THR A 91 -4.73 25.74 -11.94
C THR A 91 -4.96 24.21 -11.90
N MET A 92 -5.61 23.60 -10.91
CA MET A 92 -6.81 24.00 -10.12
C MET A 92 -6.72 23.46 -8.67
N GLU A 93 -7.28 24.21 -7.73
CA GLU A 93 -7.26 23.92 -6.30
C GLU A 93 -8.06 22.66 -5.92
N THR A 94 -7.37 21.67 -5.37
CA THR A 94 -7.99 20.70 -4.43
C THR A 94 -7.21 20.78 -3.11
N SER A 95 -7.91 21.21 -2.08
CA SER A 95 -7.41 21.49 -0.74
C SER A 95 -6.75 20.27 -0.06
N ASN A 96 -5.45 20.09 -0.27
CA ASN A 96 -4.63 19.14 0.51
C ASN A 96 -3.34 19.77 1.08
N GLY A 97 -3.19 21.10 0.97
CA GLY A 97 -1.99 21.83 1.42
C GLY A 97 -1.83 21.98 2.94
N SER A 98 -2.87 21.67 3.75
CA SER A 98 -2.85 21.90 5.19
C SER A 98 -2.20 20.77 6.01
N PHE A 99 -2.14 19.55 5.48
CA PHE A 99 -1.65 18.40 6.25
C PHE A 99 -0.11 18.25 6.16
N GLY A 100 0.47 18.63 5.02
CA GLY A 100 1.93 18.57 4.80
C GLY A 100 2.71 19.57 5.66
N SER A 101 2.20 20.79 5.82
CA SER A 101 2.80 21.81 6.69
C SER A 101 2.72 21.42 8.17
N PHE A 102 1.58 20.89 8.60
CA PHE A 102 1.39 20.37 9.97
C PHE A 102 2.36 19.23 10.27
N PHE A 103 2.60 18.34 9.31
CA PHE A 103 3.53 17.21 9.45
C PHE A 103 4.99 17.66 9.61
N GLU A 104 5.41 18.68 8.86
CA GLU A 104 6.71 19.34 8.98
C GLU A 104 6.89 20.01 10.35
N GLU A 105 5.85 20.68 10.85
CA GLU A 105 5.85 21.37 12.13
C GLU A 105 5.87 20.40 13.31
N LEU A 106 5.13 19.28 13.22
CA LEU A 106 5.09 18.24 14.26
C LEU A 106 6.42 17.46 14.36
N LYS A 107 7.11 17.25 13.22
CA LYS A 107 8.48 16.72 13.21
C LYS A 107 9.46 17.63 13.95
N ARG A 108 9.34 18.95 13.76
CA ARG A 108 10.20 19.96 14.38
C ARG A 108 9.97 20.05 15.89
N HIS A 109 8.71 19.96 16.31
CA HIS A 109 8.33 19.95 17.73
C HIS A 109 8.83 18.70 18.45
N LYS A 110 8.73 17.52 17.84
CA LYS A 110 9.12 16.25 18.46
C LYS A 110 10.63 16.02 18.51
N ALA A 111 11.40 16.58 17.56
CA ALA A 111 12.87 16.58 17.61
C ALA A 111 13.44 17.34 18.84
N GLY A 112 12.66 18.26 19.43
CA GLY A 112 13.01 18.95 20.69
C GLY A 112 12.67 18.17 21.96
N ILE A 113 11.82 17.14 21.89
CA ILE A 113 11.40 16.29 23.02
C ILE A 113 12.29 15.04 23.01
N GLY A 114 13.60 15.24 23.08
CA GLY A 114 14.59 14.18 23.24
C GLY A 114 14.59 13.64 24.67
N GLY A 115 13.50 12.97 25.05
CA GLY A 115 13.40 12.22 26.29
C GLY A 115 14.08 10.86 26.15
N SER A 116 15.10 10.62 26.98
CA SER A 116 15.77 9.34 27.16
C SER A 116 14.75 8.23 27.47
N ASP A 117 14.44 7.41 26.48
CA ASP A 117 13.80 6.11 26.71
C ASP A 117 14.41 5.11 25.73
N SER A 118 15.26 4.24 26.28
CA SER A 118 16.07 3.23 25.60
C SER A 118 15.25 2.17 24.85
N LYS A 119 13.91 2.24 24.93
CA LYS A 119 13.00 1.33 24.24
C LYS A 119 12.97 1.60 22.74
N SER A 120 13.00 0.51 21.98
CA SER A 120 12.82 0.58 20.53
C SER A 120 11.43 1.13 20.17
N GLU A 121 11.29 1.70 18.98
CA GLU A 121 10.01 2.19 18.48
C GLU A 121 8.92 1.10 18.50
N LEU A 122 9.30 -0.13 18.17
CA LEU A 122 8.44 -1.31 18.25
C LEU A 122 7.97 -1.59 19.68
N GLU A 123 8.88 -1.58 20.66
CA GLU A 123 8.52 -1.78 22.07
C GLU A 123 7.59 -0.69 22.60
N LYS A 124 7.80 0.56 22.18
CA LYS A 124 6.90 1.67 22.53
C LYS A 124 5.49 1.41 21.99
N TYR A 125 5.36 1.05 20.71
CA TYR A 125 4.07 0.70 20.13
C TYR A 125 3.39 -0.48 20.81
N LEU A 126 4.14 -1.52 21.17
CA LEU A 126 3.59 -2.72 21.81
C LEU A 126 3.15 -2.50 23.27
N THR A 127 3.71 -1.50 23.94
CA THR A 127 3.38 -1.15 25.34
C THR A 127 2.30 -0.09 25.46
N GLU A 128 2.00 0.64 24.39
CA GLU A 128 0.89 1.59 24.36
C GLU A 128 -0.47 0.89 24.46
N GLU A 129 -1.42 1.59 25.06
CA GLU A 129 -2.81 1.13 25.16
C GLU A 129 -3.40 0.89 23.76
N VAL A 130 -4.37 -0.02 23.73
CA VAL A 130 -5.09 -0.37 22.51
C VAL A 130 -5.95 0.82 22.09
N GLU A 131 -5.92 1.16 20.81
CA GLU A 131 -6.75 2.23 20.24
C GLU A 131 -8.12 1.66 19.89
N ASN A 132 -9.18 2.14 20.53
CA ASN A 132 -10.55 1.67 20.24
C ASN A 132 -11.27 2.52 19.18
N GLU A 133 -10.77 3.73 18.89
CA GLU A 133 -11.45 4.71 18.02
C GLU A 133 -10.66 4.97 16.73
N ILE A 134 -10.52 3.97 15.87
CA ILE A 134 -9.99 4.17 14.52
C ILE A 134 -11.10 4.73 13.63
N ALA A 135 -11.00 6.02 13.27
CA ALA A 135 -11.91 6.70 12.35
C ALA A 135 -12.13 5.87 11.08
N ASP A 136 -13.40 5.53 10.81
CA ASP A 136 -13.88 4.74 9.68
C ASP A 136 -13.16 3.38 9.45
N GLY A 137 -12.45 2.87 10.46
CA GLY A 137 -11.64 1.65 10.35
C GLY A 137 -10.44 1.78 9.41
N ASN A 138 -10.01 2.99 9.04
CA ASN A 138 -8.88 3.20 8.14
C ASN A 138 -7.53 3.10 8.88
N ILE A 139 -7.04 1.88 9.04
CA ILE A 139 -5.79 1.57 9.74
C ILE A 139 -4.58 2.25 9.07
N LEU A 140 -4.56 2.35 7.74
CA LEU A 140 -3.47 3.00 6.99
C LEU A 140 -3.44 4.52 7.27
N LEU A 141 -4.60 5.15 7.39
CA LEU A 141 -4.69 6.56 7.78
C LEU A 141 -4.17 6.76 9.22
N TRP A 142 -4.50 5.85 10.14
CA TRP A 142 -3.97 5.89 11.50
C TRP A 142 -2.44 5.85 11.51
N TRP A 143 -1.83 4.94 10.75
CA TRP A 143 -0.36 4.86 10.61
C TRP A 143 0.22 6.10 9.96
N LYS A 144 -0.45 6.69 8.97
CA LYS A 144 -0.03 7.94 8.33
C LYS A 144 0.02 9.09 9.34
N VAL A 145 -1.03 9.26 10.14
CA VAL A 145 -1.12 10.29 11.20
C VAL A 145 -0.07 10.07 12.29
N ASN A 146 0.18 8.81 12.69
CA ASN A 146 1.13 8.47 13.76
C ASN A 146 2.58 8.29 13.28
N SER A 147 2.86 8.37 11.98
CA SER A 147 4.21 8.24 11.44
C SER A 147 5.26 9.21 12.01
N PRO A 148 4.95 10.43 12.50
CA PRO A 148 5.94 11.25 13.22
C PRO A 148 6.34 10.64 14.57
N ARG A 149 5.44 9.86 15.19
CA ARG A 149 5.73 9.15 16.44
C ARG A 149 6.45 7.84 16.17
N PHE A 150 6.08 7.18 15.07
CA PHE A 150 6.57 5.87 14.68
C PHE A 150 7.05 5.88 13.22
N PRO A 151 8.18 6.53 12.90
CA PRO A 151 8.61 6.69 11.51
C PRO A 151 8.98 5.38 10.81
N ILE A 152 9.68 4.48 11.50
CA ILE A 152 10.17 3.23 10.91
C ILE A 152 9.05 2.19 10.89
N LEU A 153 8.27 2.13 11.96
CA LEU A 153 7.16 1.19 12.11
C LEU A 153 5.98 1.57 11.20
N ALA A 154 5.71 2.85 10.98
CA ALA A 154 4.70 3.27 10.00
C ALA A 154 5.08 2.89 8.56
N GLU A 155 6.38 2.91 8.23
CA GLU A 155 6.88 2.43 6.94
C GLU A 155 6.65 0.92 6.79
N MET A 156 7.07 0.15 7.78
CA MET A 156 6.82 -1.30 7.84
C MET A 156 5.31 -1.62 7.79
N ALA A 157 4.49 -0.85 8.51
CA ALA A 157 3.05 -1.07 8.58
C ALA A 157 2.36 -0.83 7.25
N ARG A 158 2.72 0.25 6.54
CA ARG A 158 2.22 0.52 5.19
C ARG A 158 2.52 -0.65 4.26
N ASP A 159 3.75 -1.14 4.29
CA ASP A 159 4.18 -2.21 3.38
C ASP A 159 3.49 -3.54 3.73
N VAL A 160 3.46 -3.93 5.01
CA VAL A 160 2.83 -5.18 5.46
C VAL A 160 1.31 -5.18 5.26
N LEU A 161 0.63 -4.09 5.61
CA LEU A 161 -0.83 -4.00 5.49
C LEU A 161 -1.31 -3.88 4.04
N SER A 162 -0.42 -3.50 3.11
CA SER A 162 -0.72 -3.48 1.68
C SER A 162 -0.67 -4.86 1.01
N ILE A 163 -0.17 -5.89 1.71
CA ILE A 163 -0.05 -7.24 1.17
C ILE A 163 -1.47 -7.84 1.02
N PRO A 164 -1.90 -8.21 -0.19
CA PRO A 164 -3.19 -8.86 -0.38
C PRO A 164 -3.20 -10.24 0.28
N ILE A 165 -4.24 -10.52 1.07
CA ILE A 165 -4.40 -11.79 1.81
C ILE A 165 -4.69 -12.97 0.87
N SER A 166 -5.18 -12.70 -0.35
CA SER A 166 -5.49 -13.74 -1.33
C SER A 166 -5.10 -13.34 -2.76
N SER A 167 -4.86 -14.36 -3.60
CA SER A 167 -4.68 -14.19 -5.04
C SER A 167 -5.99 -13.84 -5.77
N VAL A 168 -7.13 -13.76 -5.10
CA VAL A 168 -8.43 -13.48 -5.75
C VAL A 168 -8.39 -12.15 -6.50
N ALA A 169 -7.71 -11.12 -5.96
CA ALA A 169 -7.52 -9.85 -6.68
C ALA A 169 -6.80 -10.05 -8.02
N SER A 170 -5.73 -10.86 -8.04
CA SER A 170 -5.04 -11.19 -9.29
C SER A 170 -5.92 -12.04 -10.22
N GLU A 171 -6.71 -12.98 -9.71
CA GLU A 171 -7.63 -13.79 -10.52
C GLU A 171 -8.78 -12.95 -11.11
N CYS A 172 -9.28 -11.94 -10.39
CA CYS A 172 -10.23 -10.95 -10.89
C CYS A 172 -9.61 -10.07 -11.98
N ALA A 173 -8.36 -9.63 -11.81
CA ALA A 173 -7.62 -8.90 -12.84
C ALA A 173 -7.43 -9.77 -14.11
N PHE A 174 -7.06 -11.05 -13.96
CA PHE A 174 -6.93 -11.99 -15.09
C PHE A 174 -8.28 -12.31 -15.75
N SER A 175 -9.34 -12.46 -14.97
CA SER A 175 -10.69 -12.67 -15.51
C SER A 175 -11.18 -11.46 -16.29
N THR A 176 -10.84 -10.24 -15.84
CA THR A 176 -11.09 -9.00 -16.58
C THR A 176 -10.23 -8.94 -17.85
N GLY A 177 -8.97 -9.38 -17.78
CA GLY A 177 -8.09 -9.53 -18.94
C GLY A 177 -8.71 -10.39 -20.06
N GLY A 178 -9.43 -11.45 -19.72
CA GLY A 178 -10.17 -12.27 -20.69
C GLY A 178 -11.33 -11.54 -21.40
N ARG A 179 -11.83 -10.41 -20.87
CA ARG A 179 -12.81 -9.54 -21.55
C ARG A 179 -12.14 -8.50 -22.45
N ILE A 180 -10.88 -8.15 -22.16
CA ILE A 180 -10.09 -7.20 -22.95
C ILE A 180 -9.46 -7.93 -24.15
N LEU A 181 -8.98 -9.15 -23.94
CA LEU A 181 -8.50 -10.10 -24.94
C LEU A 181 -9.65 -11.00 -25.41
N ASP A 182 -10.63 -10.44 -26.12
CA ASP A 182 -11.53 -11.25 -26.94
C ASP A 182 -10.83 -11.64 -28.25
N SER A 183 -11.26 -12.75 -28.86
CA SER A 183 -10.89 -13.23 -30.20
C SER A 183 -10.82 -12.12 -31.26
N PHE A 184 -11.63 -11.06 -31.15
CA PHE A 184 -11.63 -9.89 -32.04
C PHE A 184 -10.59 -8.79 -31.74
N ARG A 185 -9.92 -8.83 -30.58
CA ARG A 185 -8.88 -7.88 -30.12
C ARG A 185 -7.51 -8.55 -29.95
N SER A 186 -7.27 -9.62 -30.70
CA SER A 186 -6.06 -10.43 -30.66
C SER A 186 -4.80 -9.76 -31.28
N SER A 187 -4.92 -8.53 -31.81
CA SER A 187 -3.79 -7.73 -32.32
C SER A 187 -3.08 -6.88 -31.26
N LEU A 188 -3.59 -6.83 -30.03
CA LEU A 188 -2.98 -6.05 -28.95
C LEU A 188 -1.66 -6.69 -28.50
N THR A 189 -0.61 -5.87 -28.38
CA THR A 189 0.65 -6.33 -27.79
C THR A 189 0.49 -6.52 -26.28
N PRO A 190 1.28 -7.40 -25.63
CA PRO A 190 1.24 -7.56 -24.17
C PRO A 190 1.42 -6.24 -23.41
N LYS A 191 2.24 -5.32 -23.95
CA LYS A 191 2.46 -4.01 -23.36
C LYS A 191 1.21 -3.14 -23.37
N LEU A 192 0.45 -3.17 -24.46
CA LEU A 192 -0.78 -2.41 -24.59
C LEU A 192 -1.90 -2.99 -23.69
N VAL A 193 -1.95 -4.31 -23.55
CA VAL A 193 -2.87 -4.97 -22.60
C VAL A 193 -2.58 -4.57 -21.15
N GLU A 194 -1.31 -4.52 -20.75
CA GLU A 194 -0.89 -4.03 -19.42
C GLU A 194 -1.36 -2.60 -19.19
N VAL A 195 -1.09 -1.70 -20.15
CA VAL A 195 -1.51 -0.29 -20.05
C VAL A 195 -3.02 -0.14 -19.93
N LEU A 196 -3.80 -0.86 -20.73
CA LEU A 196 -5.27 -0.81 -20.69
C LEU A 196 -5.82 -1.32 -19.35
N LEU A 197 -5.24 -2.38 -18.79
CA LEU A 197 -5.63 -2.91 -17.48
C LEU A 197 -5.30 -1.92 -16.36
N CYS A 198 -4.10 -1.33 -16.37
CA CYS A 198 -3.70 -0.33 -15.38
C CYS A 198 -4.57 0.93 -15.47
N LEU A 199 -4.80 1.46 -16.67
CA LEU A 199 -5.64 2.64 -16.87
C LEU A 199 -7.07 2.40 -16.40
N GLN A 200 -7.64 1.24 -16.71
CA GLN A 200 -8.98 0.88 -16.24
C GLN A 200 -9.06 0.82 -14.71
N ASP A 201 -8.04 0.28 -14.05
CA ASP A 201 -7.99 0.21 -12.59
C ASP A 201 -7.84 1.60 -11.96
N TRP A 202 -6.98 2.45 -12.52
CA TRP A 202 -6.79 3.84 -12.06
C TRP A 202 -8.05 4.69 -12.23
N LEU A 203 -8.73 4.60 -13.37
CA LEU A 203 -9.99 5.34 -13.60
C LEU A 203 -11.11 4.92 -12.64
N ARG A 204 -11.09 3.66 -12.18
CA ARG A 204 -12.04 3.17 -11.16
C ARG A 204 -11.67 3.55 -9.73
N SER A 205 -10.42 3.96 -9.49
CA SER A 205 -9.95 4.36 -8.17
C SER A 205 -10.32 5.81 -7.82
N GLU A 206 -10.68 6.62 -8.82
CA GLU A 206 -11.21 7.97 -8.63
C GLU A 206 -12.68 7.93 -8.20
N PRO A 207 -13.12 8.71 -7.19
CA PRO A 207 -14.51 8.72 -6.71
C PRO A 207 -15.49 9.42 -7.67
N LEU A 208 -15.02 9.88 -8.83
CA LEU A 208 -15.85 10.53 -9.84
C LEU A 208 -16.47 9.47 -10.76
N PRO A 209 -17.80 9.48 -10.95
CA PRO A 209 -18.42 8.63 -11.95
C PRO A 209 -17.83 8.99 -13.32
N VAL A 210 -17.22 8.01 -13.98
CA VAL A 210 -16.77 8.11 -15.37
C VAL A 210 -17.98 8.48 -16.22
N SER A 211 -18.04 9.74 -16.66
CA SER A 211 -19.06 10.27 -17.57
C SER A 211 -18.66 9.83 -18.97
N VAL A 212 -19.25 8.72 -19.44
CA VAL A 212 -18.88 8.09 -20.72
C VAL A 212 -19.13 9.05 -21.88
N GLU A 213 -20.12 9.93 -21.77
CA GLU A 213 -20.41 10.95 -22.78
C GLU A 213 -19.30 12.01 -22.90
N GLU A 214 -18.78 12.52 -21.79
CA GLU A 214 -17.69 13.52 -21.80
C GLU A 214 -16.36 12.90 -22.28
N ASP A 215 -16.12 11.63 -21.93
CA ASP A 215 -14.90 10.92 -22.35
C ASP A 215 -14.89 10.57 -23.85
N LEU A 216 -16.05 10.40 -24.50
CA LEU A 216 -16.15 10.16 -25.94
C LEU A 216 -15.75 11.40 -26.75
N ASP A 217 -16.20 12.58 -26.33
CA ASP A 217 -15.85 13.84 -26.98
C ASP A 217 -14.33 14.10 -26.84
N VAL A 218 -13.74 13.79 -25.68
CA VAL A 218 -12.29 13.90 -25.44
C VAL A 218 -11.50 12.91 -26.31
N LEU A 219 -11.99 11.69 -26.47
CA LEU A 219 -11.35 10.68 -27.33
C LEU A 219 -11.44 11.05 -28.82
N GLU A 220 -12.57 11.59 -29.28
CA GLU A 220 -12.74 12.04 -30.66
C GLU A 220 -11.85 13.26 -30.96
N GLN A 221 -11.70 14.17 -29.99
CA GLN A 221 -10.79 15.30 -30.06
C GLN A 221 -9.32 14.84 -30.11
N LEU A 222 -8.93 13.88 -29.26
CA LEU A 222 -7.58 13.29 -29.29
C LEU A 222 -7.31 12.57 -30.61
N GLU A 223 -8.26 11.82 -31.15
CA GLU A 223 -8.11 11.14 -32.45
C GLU A 223 -7.92 12.14 -33.59
N GLN A 224 -8.66 13.26 -33.57
CA GLN A 224 -8.48 14.36 -34.51
C GLN A 224 -7.12 15.06 -34.35
N ASP A 225 -6.66 15.27 -33.12
CA ASP A 225 -5.34 15.87 -32.86
C ASP A 225 -4.20 14.95 -33.34
N PHE A 226 -4.32 13.63 -33.16
CA PHE A 226 -3.37 12.65 -33.70
C PHE A 226 -3.40 12.57 -35.23
N ALA A 227 -4.58 12.71 -35.85
CA ALA A 227 -4.69 12.76 -37.31
C ALA A 227 -4.07 14.04 -37.89
N ASN A 228 -4.12 15.14 -37.15
CA ASN A 228 -3.54 16.43 -37.55
C ASN A 228 -2.01 16.49 -37.38
N LEU A 229 -1.45 15.76 -36.41
CA LEU A 229 0.01 15.60 -36.23
C LEU A 229 0.69 14.86 -37.38
N GLY A 230 -0.05 14.08 -38.17
CA GLY A 230 0.46 13.39 -39.37
C GLY A 230 0.44 14.23 -40.65
N ASN A 231 -0.11 15.46 -40.59
CA ASN A 231 -0.35 16.32 -41.76
C ASN A 231 0.45 17.64 -41.72
N GLU A 232 1.48 17.77 -40.87
CA GLU A 232 2.42 18.88 -41.03
C GLU A 232 3.05 18.80 -42.42
N PRO A 233 2.87 19.83 -43.28
CA PRO A 233 3.58 19.88 -44.54
C PRO A 233 5.07 19.94 -44.23
N CYS A 234 5.86 19.06 -44.85
CA CYS A 234 7.29 19.32 -44.97
C CYS A 234 7.43 20.65 -45.73
N ASP A 235 7.76 21.73 -45.00
CA ASP A 235 8.27 22.95 -45.62
C ASP A 235 9.63 22.60 -46.24
N ASP A 236 9.60 22.21 -47.51
CA ASP A 236 10.77 22.21 -48.39
C ASP A 236 11.12 23.68 -48.68
N ASP A 237 11.89 24.30 -47.78
CA ASP A 237 12.55 25.57 -48.04
C ASP A 237 13.74 25.36 -49.01
N MET A 238 13.60 25.97 -50.20
CA MET A 238 14.62 26.14 -51.23
C MET A 238 15.53 27.35 -50.92
#